data_AF-A0A348XJR7-F1
#
_entry.id   AF-A0A348XJR7-F1
#
_cell.length_a   1.000
_cell.length_b   1.000
_cell.length_c   1.000
_cell.angle_alpha   90.00
_cell.angle_beta   90.00
_cell.angle_gamma   90.00
#
_symmetry.space_group_name_H-M   'P 1'
#
loop_
_entity.id
_entity.type
_entity.pdbx_description
1 polymer ?
#
loop_
_entity_poly.entity_id
_entity_poly.type
_entity_poly.pdbx_seq_one_letter_code
_entity_poly.pdbx_strand_id
1 'polypeptide(L)'
;SLSQVLGQLRARRAPIAMMVDEFGGVSGLLSTEDIIEEILGDELLDEFDRPPPEIARIQEGHWRLDGRMAATEVAAAIPGFELGESNANTMSGLVTEGLGAVPETGDTWANGEYQIKVFRVRRGRILEVDVIREVTGD
;
A
#
# COMPACT_ATOMS: atom_id res chain seq x y z
N SER A 1 3.61 23.76 14.46
CA SER A 1 3.67 23.17 13.11
C SER A 1 4.32 21.80 13.16
N LEU A 2 4.11 20.95 12.15
CA LEU A 2 4.76 19.65 12.01
C LEU A 2 6.29 19.73 12.17
N SER A 3 6.94 20.76 11.61
CA SER A 3 8.39 20.98 11.73
C SER A 3 8.87 21.19 13.18
N GLN A 4 8.05 21.83 14.03
CA GLN A 4 8.38 22.00 15.44
C GLN A 4 8.29 20.68 16.21
N VAL A 5 7.28 19.85 15.92
CA VAL A 5 7.12 18.53 16.54
C VAL A 5 8.27 17.62 16.12
N LEU A 6 8.65 17.63 14.83
CA LEU A 6 9.82 16.92 14.33
C LEU A 6 11.11 17.35 15.05
N GLY A 7 11.31 18.65 15.24
CA GLY A 7 12.45 19.18 15.99
C GLY A 7 12.50 18.66 17.43
N GLN A 8 11.35 18.58 18.12
CA GLN A 8 11.26 18.06 19.48
C GLN A 8 11.52 16.55 19.55
N LEU A 9 10.96 15.76 18.62
CA LEU A 9 11.19 14.31 18.53
C LEU A 9 12.66 14.00 18.27
N ARG A 10 13.30 14.69 17.31
CA ARG A 10 14.73 14.54 17.02
C ARG A 10 15.62 14.91 18.21
N ALA A 11 15.33 16.02 18.89
CA ALA A 11 16.08 16.45 20.07
C ALA A 11 16.01 15.43 21.21
N ARG A 12 14.85 14.75 21.36
CA ARG A 12 14.61 13.74 22.39
C ARG A 12 14.99 12.31 21.96
N ARG A 13 15.43 12.12 20.70
CA ARG A 13 15.60 10.80 20.08
C ARG A 13 14.36 9.90 20.26
N ALA A 14 13.18 10.50 20.23
CA ALA A 14 11.91 9.81 20.39
C ALA A 14 11.34 9.49 19.01
N PRO A 15 11.01 8.23 18.70
CA PRO A 15 10.47 7.86 17.38
C PRO A 15 9.00 8.22 17.23
N ILE A 16 8.25 8.38 18.32
CA ILE A 16 6.79 8.55 18.35
C ILE A 16 6.40 9.67 19.33
N ALA A 17 5.39 10.45 18.96
CA ALA A 17 4.65 11.40 19.79
C ALA A 17 3.20 10.93 19.98
N MET A 18 2.58 11.32 21.11
CA MET A 18 1.15 11.17 21.34
C MET A 18 0.46 12.52 21.08
N MET A 19 -0.61 12.51 20.28
CA MET A 19 -1.48 13.66 20.09
C MET A 19 -2.58 13.64 21.15
N VAL A 20 -2.73 14.77 21.83
CA VAL A 20 -3.80 15.00 22.81
C VAL A 20 -4.73 16.08 22.30
N ASP A 21 -6.02 15.90 22.54
CA ASP A 21 -7.06 16.89 22.28
C ASP A 21 -7.11 17.95 23.38
N GLU A 22 -8.01 18.92 23.20
CA GLU A 22 -8.20 20.08 24.10
C GLU A 22 -8.71 19.69 25.48
N PHE A 23 -9.26 18.49 25.63
CA PHE A 23 -9.81 17.95 26.87
C PHE A 23 -8.86 16.93 27.52
N GLY A 24 -7.66 16.75 26.96
CA GLY A 24 -6.65 15.80 27.45
C GLY A 24 -6.92 14.35 27.03
N GLY A 25 -7.86 14.11 26.12
CA GLY A 25 -8.08 12.83 25.47
C GLY A 25 -7.00 12.55 24.44
N VAL A 26 -6.67 11.28 24.22
CA VAL A 26 -5.69 10.88 23.20
C VAL A 26 -6.38 10.85 21.83
N SER A 27 -5.92 11.71 20.93
CA SER A 27 -6.43 11.82 19.55
C SER A 27 -5.68 10.91 18.58
N GLY A 28 -4.44 10.50 18.92
CA GLY A 28 -3.69 9.52 18.14
C GLY A 28 -2.21 9.44 18.48
N LEU A 29 -1.48 8.63 17.73
CA LEU A 29 -0.01 8.56 17.76
C LEU A 29 0.54 9.08 16.44
N LEU A 30 1.73 9.67 16.49
CA LEU A 30 2.41 10.26 15.34
C LEU A 30 3.88 9.87 15.37
N SER A 31 4.40 9.23 14.33
CA SER A 31 5.82 8.90 14.25
C SER A 31 6.67 10.03 13.66
N THR A 32 7.99 9.92 13.80
CA THR A 32 8.94 10.84 13.16
C THR A 32 8.88 10.71 11.63
N GLU A 33 8.72 9.48 11.14
CA GLU A 33 8.59 9.17 9.71
C GLU A 33 7.31 9.79 9.14
N ASP A 34 6.22 9.71 9.89
CA ASP A 34 4.92 10.29 9.54
C ASP A 34 5.00 11.80 9.28
N ILE A 35 5.78 12.51 10.09
CA ILE A 35 5.94 13.96 9.99
C ILE A 35 6.85 14.34 8.81
N ILE A 36 7.89 13.53 8.57
CA ILE A 36 8.82 13.76 7.46
C ILE A 36 8.10 13.59 6.12
N GLU A 37 7.27 12.56 5.98
CA GLU A 37 6.45 12.31 4.78
C GLU A 37 5.49 13.47 4.49
N GLU A 38 4.81 14.02 5.49
CA GLU A 38 3.90 15.17 5.29
C GLU A 38 4.61 16.46 4.86
N ILE A 39 5.86 16.65 5.27
CA ILE A 39 6.64 17.86 4.95
C ILE A 39 7.31 17.74 3.57
N LEU A 40 7.77 16.54 3.22
CA LEU A 40 8.58 16.29 2.03
C LEU A 40 7.79 15.63 0.88
N GLY A 41 6.57 15.16 1.14
CA GLY A 41 5.83 14.31 0.21
C GLY A 41 6.31 12.86 0.26
N ASP A 42 5.45 11.97 -0.24
CA ASP A 42 5.68 10.53 -0.38
C ASP A 42 6.74 10.19 -1.45
N GLU A 43 6.99 11.10 -2.40
CA GLU A 43 7.90 10.90 -3.53
C GLU A 43 9.40 11.03 -3.16
N LEU A 44 9.75 11.77 -2.10
CA LEU A 44 11.17 12.00 -1.73
C LEU A 44 11.80 10.86 -0.91
N LEU A 45 11.00 9.93 -0.41
CA LEU A 45 11.48 8.81 0.41
C LEU A 45 11.74 7.54 -0.41
N ASP A 46 11.35 7.50 -1.69
CA ASP A 46 11.24 6.25 -2.45
C ASP A 46 12.41 6.00 -3.43
N GLU A 47 13.25 6.99 -3.74
CA GLU A 47 14.37 6.81 -4.68
C GLU A 47 15.58 6.05 -4.07
N PHE A 48 15.64 5.90 -2.74
CA PHE A 48 16.76 5.27 -2.04
C PHE A 48 16.44 3.90 -1.43
N ASP A 49 15.17 3.55 -1.33
CA ASP A 49 14.76 2.18 -1.08
C ASP A 49 14.72 1.48 -2.43
N ARG A 50 15.43 0.36 -2.59
CA ARG A 50 15.41 -0.40 -3.85
C ARG A 50 13.95 -0.60 -4.25
N PRO A 51 13.53 -0.26 -5.48
CA PRO A 51 12.17 -0.58 -5.90
C PRO A 51 12.00 -2.09 -5.64
N PRO A 52 10.93 -2.52 -4.93
CA PRO A 52 10.61 -3.92 -4.91
C PRO A 52 10.60 -4.41 -6.36
N PRO A 53 11.06 -5.64 -6.65
CA PRO A 53 10.90 -6.19 -7.99
C PRO A 53 9.44 -5.95 -8.40
N GLU A 54 9.23 -5.24 -9.51
CA GLU A 54 7.91 -4.78 -9.95
C GLU A 54 6.89 -5.90 -9.75
N ILE A 55 7.27 -7.13 -10.17
CA ILE A 55 6.55 -8.35 -9.87
C ILE A 55 7.52 -9.44 -9.38
N ALA A 56 7.38 -9.86 -8.13
CA ALA A 56 8.02 -11.05 -7.57
C ALA A 56 7.13 -12.28 -7.73
N ARG A 57 7.60 -13.31 -8.42
CA ARG A 57 6.95 -14.63 -8.39
C ARG A 57 7.34 -15.35 -7.09
N ILE A 58 6.40 -15.49 -6.16
CA ILE A 58 6.60 -16.19 -4.88
C ILE A 58 6.63 -17.70 -5.12
N GLN A 59 5.69 -18.19 -5.92
CA GLN A 59 5.63 -19.57 -6.39
C GLN A 59 4.81 -19.63 -7.70
N GLU A 60 4.59 -20.83 -8.23
CA GLU A 60 3.69 -20.99 -9.37
C GLU A 60 2.26 -20.58 -9.01
N GLY A 61 1.67 -19.70 -9.84
CA GLY A 61 0.35 -19.16 -9.58
C GLY A 61 0.30 -18.09 -8.47
N HIS A 62 1.43 -17.65 -7.91
CA HIS A 62 1.42 -16.61 -6.87
C HIS A 62 2.51 -15.57 -7.12
N TRP A 63 2.07 -14.33 -7.30
CA TRP A 63 2.90 -13.16 -7.48
C TRP A 63 2.66 -12.15 -6.36
N ARG A 64 3.70 -11.41 -6.00
CA ARG A 64 3.64 -10.21 -5.15
C ARG A 64 4.18 -9.03 -5.93
N LEU A 65 3.47 -7.91 -5.87
CA LEU A 65 3.77 -6.74 -6.70
C LEU A 65 3.58 -5.43 -5.93
N ASP A 66 4.25 -4.37 -6.37
CA ASP A 66 4.09 -3.01 -5.83
C ASP A 66 2.69 -2.48 -6.18
N GLY A 67 1.96 -1.96 -5.20
CA GLY A 67 0.62 -1.39 -5.42
C GLY A 67 0.60 -0.20 -6.37
N ARG A 68 1.74 0.44 -6.64
CA ARG A 68 1.88 1.57 -7.59
C ARG A 68 2.08 1.13 -9.03
N MET A 69 2.36 -0.14 -9.28
CA MET A 69 2.49 -0.66 -10.63
C MET A 69 1.26 -0.32 -11.47
N ALA A 70 1.51 0.01 -12.74
CA ALA A 70 0.43 0.22 -13.69
C ALA A 70 -0.37 -1.08 -13.85
N ALA A 71 -1.70 -0.99 -13.73
CA ALA A 71 -2.57 -2.17 -13.81
C ALA A 71 -2.43 -2.88 -15.18
N THR A 72 -2.17 -2.11 -16.24
CA THR A 72 -1.90 -2.61 -17.60
C THR A 72 -0.59 -3.38 -17.71
N GLU A 73 0.45 -2.98 -16.99
CA GLU A 73 1.72 -3.72 -16.95
C GLU A 73 1.57 -5.05 -16.22
N VAL A 74 0.80 -5.08 -15.11
CA VAL A 74 0.49 -6.32 -14.40
C VAL A 74 -0.32 -7.27 -15.27
N ALA A 75 -1.33 -6.77 -15.98
CA ALA A 75 -2.10 -7.56 -16.95
C ALA A 75 -1.24 -8.13 -18.09
N ALA A 76 -0.23 -7.38 -18.56
CA ALA A 76 0.70 -7.86 -19.57
C ALA A 76 1.68 -8.92 -19.03
N ALA A 77 2.03 -8.84 -17.75
CA ALA A 77 3.03 -9.71 -17.12
C ALA A 77 2.45 -11.00 -16.52
N ILE A 78 1.20 -10.99 -16.06
CA ILE A 78 0.52 -12.14 -15.45
C ILE A 78 -0.44 -12.75 -16.48
N PRO A 79 -0.18 -13.97 -17.00
CA PRO A 79 -1.01 -14.58 -18.03
C PRO A 79 -2.47 -14.72 -17.62
N GLY A 80 -3.41 -14.23 -18.42
CA GLY A 80 -4.86 -14.34 -18.13
C GLY A 80 -5.37 -13.36 -17.06
N PHE A 81 -4.52 -12.48 -16.52
CA PHE A 81 -4.99 -11.38 -15.68
C PHE A 81 -5.62 -10.30 -16.55
N GLU A 82 -6.90 -10.03 -16.34
CA GLU A 82 -7.67 -9.05 -17.10
C GLU A 82 -8.13 -7.91 -16.19
N LEU A 83 -8.21 -6.69 -16.74
CA LEU A 83 -8.73 -5.51 -16.04
C LEU A 83 -10.26 -5.40 -16.13
N GLY A 84 -10.90 -6.20 -17.00
CA GLY A 84 -12.32 -6.10 -17.27
C GLY A 84 -12.73 -4.70 -17.74
N GLU A 85 -13.75 -4.13 -17.10
CA GLU A 85 -14.24 -2.77 -17.37
C GLU A 85 -13.55 -1.68 -16.53
N SER A 86 -12.60 -2.05 -15.65
CA SER A 86 -11.91 -1.09 -14.79
C SER A 86 -11.05 -0.14 -15.62
N ASN A 87 -11.09 1.14 -15.25
CA ASN A 87 -10.21 2.18 -15.78
C ASN A 87 -9.10 2.56 -14.78
N ALA A 88 -8.80 1.67 -13.83
CA ALA A 88 -7.78 1.93 -12.83
C ALA A 88 -6.38 2.01 -13.48
N ASN A 89 -5.65 3.07 -13.13
CA ASN A 89 -4.29 3.26 -13.63
C ASN A 89 -3.29 2.35 -12.93
N THR A 90 -3.48 2.07 -11.63
CA THR A 90 -2.55 1.30 -10.79
C THR A 90 -3.24 0.11 -10.12
N MET A 91 -2.45 -0.85 -9.66
CA MET A 91 -2.97 -1.99 -8.88
C MET A 91 -3.66 -1.56 -7.58
N SER A 92 -3.15 -0.55 -6.89
CA SER A 92 -3.82 0.01 -5.71
C SER A 92 -5.18 0.59 -6.06
N GLY A 93 -5.29 1.25 -7.22
CA GLY A 93 -6.56 1.76 -7.73
C GLY A 93 -7.54 0.63 -8.06
N LEU A 94 -7.07 -0.39 -8.78
CA LEU A 94 -7.88 -1.55 -9.17
C LEU A 94 -8.43 -2.28 -7.95
N VAL A 95 -7.59 -2.52 -6.94
CA VAL A 95 -8.01 -3.18 -5.70
C VAL A 95 -9.01 -2.33 -4.92
N THR A 96 -8.79 -1.01 -4.84
CA THR A 96 -9.73 -0.11 -4.16
C THR A 96 -11.08 -0.08 -4.86
N GLU A 97 -11.09 -0.07 -6.20
CA GLU A 97 -12.30 -0.17 -7.00
C GLU A 97 -13.03 -1.51 -6.77
N GLY A 98 -12.30 -2.62 -6.81
CA GLY A 98 -12.86 -3.96 -6.60
C GLY A 98 -13.40 -4.20 -5.19
N LEU A 99 -12.78 -3.62 -4.16
CA LEU A 99 -13.25 -3.69 -2.78
C LEU A 99 -14.43 -2.74 -2.49
N GLY A 100 -14.51 -1.61 -3.20
CA GLY A 100 -15.54 -0.58 -2.95
C GLY A 100 -15.44 0.08 -1.57
N ALA A 101 -14.31 -0.07 -0.88
CA ALA A 101 -14.06 0.41 0.47
C ALA A 101 -12.58 0.82 0.63
N VAL A 102 -12.24 1.45 1.76
CA VAL A 102 -10.85 1.74 2.11
C VAL A 102 -10.13 0.41 2.37
N PRO A 103 -9.02 0.11 1.67
CA PRO A 103 -8.36 -1.19 1.77
C PRO A 103 -7.61 -1.35 3.10
N GLU A 104 -7.74 -2.54 3.69
CA GLU A 104 -7.01 -2.98 4.87
C GLU A 104 -6.12 -4.19 4.55
N THR A 105 -5.03 -4.36 5.30
CA THR A 105 -4.18 -5.55 5.14
C THR A 105 -4.97 -6.82 5.42
N GLY A 106 -4.92 -7.75 4.48
CA GLY A 106 -5.64 -9.03 4.54
C GLY A 106 -6.93 -9.04 3.72
N ASP A 107 -7.42 -7.89 3.27
CA ASP A 107 -8.58 -7.83 2.38
C ASP A 107 -8.33 -8.63 1.11
N THR A 108 -9.39 -9.29 0.62
CA THR A 108 -9.35 -10.10 -0.58
C THR A 108 -10.53 -9.80 -1.48
N TRP A 109 -10.30 -9.82 -2.78
CA TRP A 109 -11.33 -9.71 -3.80
C TRP A 109 -10.98 -10.60 -5.00
N ALA A 110 -12.00 -11.09 -5.71
CA ALA A 110 -11.83 -12.00 -6.85
C ALA A 110 -11.82 -11.25 -8.18
N ASN A 111 -10.83 -11.55 -9.02
CA ASN A 111 -10.68 -11.03 -10.38
C ASN A 111 -10.51 -12.17 -11.38
N GLY A 112 -11.61 -12.64 -11.97
CA GLY A 112 -11.58 -13.80 -12.87
C GLY A 112 -11.07 -15.06 -12.15
N GLU A 113 -9.99 -15.66 -12.63
CA GLU A 113 -9.34 -16.83 -12.03
C GLU A 113 -8.34 -16.50 -10.90
N TYR A 114 -8.26 -15.23 -10.51
CA TYR A 114 -7.32 -14.74 -9.50
C TYR A 114 -8.03 -14.25 -8.24
N GLN A 115 -7.47 -14.61 -7.09
CA GLN A 115 -7.71 -13.94 -5.83
C GLN A 115 -6.64 -12.87 -5.63
N ILE A 116 -7.08 -11.63 -5.42
CA ILE A 116 -6.22 -10.49 -5.14
C ILE A 116 -6.28 -10.22 -3.66
N LYS A 117 -5.12 -10.15 -3.01
CA LYS A 117 -5.00 -9.97 -1.57
C LYS A 117 -4.15 -8.76 -1.25
N VAL A 118 -4.66 -7.88 -0.40
CA VAL A 118 -3.90 -6.75 0.13
C VAL A 118 -2.86 -7.27 1.10
N PHE A 119 -1.57 -7.22 0.72
CA PHE A 119 -0.48 -7.71 1.58
C PHE A 119 -0.05 -6.65 2.58
N ARG A 120 0.13 -5.40 2.13
CA ARG A 120 0.58 -4.31 3.00
C ARG A 120 -0.08 -2.98 2.62
N VAL A 121 -0.60 -2.29 3.62
CA VAL A 121 -1.14 -0.92 3.50
C VAL A 121 -0.34 0.02 4.39
N ARG A 122 -0.15 1.26 3.94
CA ARG A 122 0.33 2.38 4.77
C ARG A 122 -0.56 3.59 4.50
N ARG A 123 -1.21 4.11 5.54
CA ARG A 123 -2.06 5.33 5.46
C ARG A 123 -3.11 5.27 4.34
N GLY A 124 -3.77 4.12 4.18
CA GLY A 124 -4.78 3.89 3.13
C GLY A 124 -4.22 3.63 1.73
N ARG A 125 -2.90 3.74 1.52
CA ARG A 125 -2.23 3.34 0.28
C ARG A 125 -1.79 1.88 0.34
N ILE A 126 -2.14 1.11 -0.69
CA ILE A 126 -1.66 -0.26 -0.82
C ILE A 126 -0.22 -0.22 -1.33
N LEU A 127 0.70 -0.78 -0.54
CA LEU A 127 2.12 -0.86 -0.88
C LEU A 127 2.44 -2.16 -1.62
N GLU A 128 1.84 -3.27 -1.19
CA GLU A 128 2.06 -4.59 -1.79
C GLU A 128 0.74 -5.33 -1.94
N VAL A 129 0.60 -5.99 -3.09
CA VAL A 129 -0.55 -6.82 -3.45
C VAL A 129 -0.06 -8.21 -3.80
N ASP A 130 -0.76 -9.23 -3.30
CA ASP A 130 -0.62 -10.61 -3.75
C ASP A 130 -1.67 -10.89 -4.84
N VAL A 131 -1.25 -11.49 -5.95
CA VAL A 131 -2.10 -12.03 -7.00
C VAL A 131 -1.94 -13.55 -6.98
N ILE A 132 -3.01 -14.27 -6.68
CA ILE A 132 -2.99 -15.72 -6.44
C ILE A 132 -3.97 -16.36 -7.42
N ARG A 133 -3.49 -17.22 -8.30
CA ARG A 133 -4.34 -18.02 -9.18
C ARG A 133 -5.11 -19.03 -8.35
N GLU A 134 -6.43 -18.98 -8.41
CA GLU A 134 -7.25 -20.03 -7.84
C GLU A 134 -7.14 -21.27 -8.74
N VAL A 135 -6.49 -22.32 -8.22
CA VAL A 135 -6.54 -23.62 -8.88
C VAL A 135 -7.90 -24.21 -8.58
N THR A 136 -8.84 -24.05 -9.50
CA THR A 136 -10.07 -24.85 -9.50
C THR A 136 -9.63 -26.30 -9.63
N GLY A 137 -9.73 -27.07 -8.54
CA GLY A 137 -9.46 -28.50 -8.58
C GLY A 137 -10.47 -29.18 -9.51
N ASP A 138 -9.97 -29.76 -10.59
CA ASP A 138 -10.69 -30.76 -11.40
C ASP A 138 -10.86 -32.09 -10.64
#